data_AF-A0A6C0I7G6-F1
#
_entry.id   AF-A0A6C0I7G6-F1
#
_cell.length_a   1.000
_cell.length_b   1.000
_cell.length_c   1.000
_cell.angle_alpha   90.00
_cell.angle_beta   90.00
_cell.angle_gamma   90.00
#
_symmetry.space_group_name_H-M   'P 1'
#
loop_
_entity.id
_entity.type
_entity.pdbx_description
1 polymer ?
#
loop_
_entity_poly.entity_id
_entity_poly.type
_entity_poly.pdbx_seq_one_letter_code
_entity_poly.pdbx_strand_id
1 'polypeptide(L)'
;MEPVKKTRIKKKAGAGVQLVIEEESNKIEQNKIEQNKIEPNKLEPNKLELNQIYNEDCITGMQKIASESVDIIICDPPYNIGKDFGNNSDKQEIDTYLLWCDKWVAECLRILKPQGTLYIYGFSETLAFIRTRIYCNVRWLIWHYTNKVTPSLNFWQRTHESILCCYKNKPIFNRDDVREPYTDTFLKNAAGKVRKATKGRFSNNDKETIYTAHEGGALPRDVIKVPALAGGAGKKERVDHPTQKPLTLCDTLIKAALNKEGNTLVVVPFVGSGSECVAAKKNKTDFIGFEINNEYIKIANQRLDSDTNIDTETETETETNTNTNIDTI
;
A
#
# COMPACT_ATOMS: atom_id res chain seq x y z
N MET A 1 84.83 44.47 19.32
CA MET A 1 83.74 44.89 20.22
C MET A 1 83.49 43.76 21.19
N GLU A 2 84.02 43.90 22.41
CA GLU A 2 83.95 42.94 23.52
C GLU A 2 82.61 43.06 24.30
N PRO A 3 82.21 42.02 25.08
CA PRO A 3 80.91 41.94 25.73
C PRO A 3 80.94 42.46 27.18
N VAL A 4 79.82 43.03 27.68
CA VAL A 4 79.64 43.31 29.11
C VAL A 4 78.22 43.01 29.63
N LYS A 5 78.18 41.96 30.47
CA LYS A 5 77.40 41.68 31.69
C LYS A 5 75.87 41.86 31.73
N LYS A 6 75.19 40.71 31.92
CA LYS A 6 73.89 40.61 32.59
C LYS A 6 74.05 40.74 34.12
N THR A 7 73.24 41.61 34.73
CA THR A 7 72.95 41.59 36.18
C THR A 7 71.46 41.33 36.39
N ARG A 8 71.20 40.47 37.37
CA ARG A 8 69.94 39.81 37.72
C ARG A 8 69.11 40.68 38.67
N ILE A 9 67.80 40.81 38.47
CA ILE A 9 66.86 41.18 39.54
C ILE A 9 65.86 40.03 39.71
N LYS A 10 65.90 39.41 40.89
CA LYS A 10 64.91 38.43 41.35
C LYS A 10 63.66 39.19 41.81
N LYS A 11 62.47 38.77 41.36
CA LYS A 11 61.22 38.96 42.12
C LYS A 11 60.57 37.59 42.33
N LYS A 12 60.43 37.22 43.60
CA LYS A 12 59.58 36.13 44.10
C LYS A 12 58.15 36.64 44.19
N ALA A 13 57.22 35.94 43.55
CA ALA A 13 55.79 35.84 43.86
C ALA A 13 55.26 34.78 42.87
N GLY A 14 54.43 33.79 43.16
CA GLY A 14 53.71 33.36 44.34
C GLY A 14 52.81 32.23 43.80
N ALA A 15 53.28 30.99 43.86
CA ALA A 15 52.65 29.84 43.19
C ALA A 15 51.25 29.48 43.73
N GLY A 16 50.77 30.16 44.77
CA GLY A 16 49.45 29.94 45.36
C GLY A 16 48.30 30.72 44.71
N VAL A 17 48.58 31.76 43.90
CA VAL A 17 47.49 32.56 43.28
C VAL A 17 47.09 32.00 41.90
N GLN A 18 48.04 31.41 41.16
CA GLN A 18 47.76 30.83 39.84
C GLN A 18 46.88 29.58 39.91
N LEU A 19 47.08 28.72 40.93
CA LEU A 19 46.32 27.47 41.12
C LEU A 19 44.85 27.72 41.48
N VAL A 20 44.54 28.77 42.25
CA VAL A 20 43.17 29.08 42.66
C VAL A 20 42.34 29.62 41.48
N ILE A 21 42.97 30.37 40.56
CA ILE A 21 42.28 30.93 39.39
C ILE A 21 41.98 29.85 38.34
N GLU A 22 42.85 28.86 38.18
CA GLU A 22 42.60 27.71 37.27
C GLU A 22 41.49 26.78 37.79
N GLU A 23 41.38 26.57 39.11
CA GLU A 23 40.31 25.75 39.69
C GLU A 23 38.93 26.42 39.64
N GLU A 24 38.85 27.74 39.85
CA GLU A 24 37.58 28.47 39.71
C GLU A 24 37.13 28.60 38.26
N SER A 25 38.06 28.79 37.32
CA SER A 25 37.76 28.85 35.87
C SER A 25 37.21 27.51 35.37
N ASN A 26 37.81 26.39 35.78
CA ASN A 26 37.33 25.05 35.45
C ASN A 26 35.96 24.72 36.07
N LYS A 27 35.66 25.21 37.28
CA LYS A 27 34.32 25.05 37.90
C LYS A 27 33.25 25.88 37.20
N ILE A 28 33.57 27.09 36.75
CA ILE A 28 32.64 27.94 36.00
C ILE A 28 32.36 27.33 34.61
N GLU A 29 33.37 26.75 33.98
CA GLU A 29 33.25 26.08 32.69
C GLU A 29 32.49 24.74 32.79
N GLN A 30 32.74 23.94 33.83
CA GLN A 30 31.93 22.74 34.13
C GLN A 30 30.48 23.07 34.48
N ASN A 31 30.21 24.12 35.26
CA ASN A 31 28.84 24.55 35.57
C ASN A 31 28.08 25.08 34.34
N LYS A 32 28.78 25.71 33.38
CA LYS A 32 28.19 26.11 32.08
C LYS A 32 27.92 24.91 31.17
N ILE A 33 28.73 23.86 31.26
CA ILE A 33 28.52 22.60 30.50
C ILE A 33 27.38 21.77 31.12
N GLU A 34 27.19 21.81 32.44
CA GLU A 34 26.06 21.13 33.10
C GLU A 34 24.72 21.86 32.92
N GLN A 35 24.72 23.20 32.84
CA GLN A 35 23.49 23.99 32.61
C GLN A 35 23.01 24.03 31.14
N ASN A 36 23.79 23.48 30.19
CA ASN A 36 23.42 23.37 28.78
C ASN A 36 23.23 21.92 28.31
N LYS A 37 22.95 20.98 29.23
CA LYS A 37 22.29 19.72 28.85
C LYS A 37 20.83 20.04 28.53
N ILE A 38 20.60 20.48 27.29
CA ILE A 38 19.31 20.34 26.64
C ILE A 38 19.02 18.84 26.69
N GLU A 39 18.13 18.43 27.60
CA GLU A 39 17.56 17.11 27.53
C GLU A 39 17.05 16.93 26.10
N PRO A 40 17.44 15.87 25.38
CA PRO A 40 16.83 15.60 24.10
C PRO A 40 15.36 15.45 24.39
N ASN A 41 14.59 16.44 23.97
CA ASN A 41 13.15 16.42 23.99
C ASN A 41 12.79 15.12 23.28
N LYS A 42 12.44 14.08 24.04
CA LYS A 42 11.82 12.88 23.49
C LYS A 42 10.45 13.35 23.03
N LEU A 43 10.44 13.98 21.86
CA LEU A 43 9.27 14.00 21.02
C LEU A 43 8.93 12.53 20.87
N GLU A 44 7.90 12.09 21.58
CA GLU A 44 7.28 10.82 21.25
C GLU A 44 7.06 10.83 19.73
N PRO A 45 7.48 9.79 19.01
CA PRO A 45 7.29 9.76 17.56
C PRO A 45 5.81 10.05 17.31
N ASN A 46 5.53 11.16 16.61
CA ASN A 46 4.15 11.58 16.30
C ASN A 46 3.41 10.36 15.78
N LYS A 47 2.52 9.82 16.61
CA LYS A 47 1.79 8.59 16.31
C LYS A 47 0.90 8.90 15.11
N LEU A 48 1.05 8.15 14.04
CA LEU A 48 0.18 8.27 12.88
C LEU A 48 -1.25 7.92 13.32
N GLU A 49 -2.17 8.86 13.16
CA GLU A 49 -3.60 8.64 13.24
C GLU A 49 -4.06 7.77 12.07
N LEU A 50 -5.01 6.89 12.37
CA LEU A 50 -5.63 6.00 11.39
C LEU A 50 -6.64 6.77 10.52
N ASN A 51 -6.89 6.23 9.34
CA ASN A 51 -7.81 6.76 8.33
C ASN A 51 -7.42 8.14 7.81
N GLN A 52 -6.11 8.39 7.71
CA GLN A 52 -5.53 9.64 7.23
C GLN A 52 -4.61 9.41 6.04
N ILE A 53 -4.55 10.42 5.16
CA ILE A 53 -3.58 10.54 4.08
C ILE A 53 -2.59 11.63 4.46
N TYR A 54 -1.32 11.27 4.61
CA TYR A 54 -0.25 12.18 4.99
C TYR A 54 0.44 12.75 3.76
N ASN A 55 0.64 14.07 3.73
CA ASN A 55 1.47 14.70 2.71
C ASN A 55 2.96 14.46 2.99
N GLU A 56 3.45 13.29 2.63
CA GLU A 56 4.79 12.84 3.00
C GLU A 56 5.34 11.82 1.99
N ASP A 57 6.67 11.77 1.87
CA ASP A 57 7.35 10.69 1.17
C ASP A 57 7.08 9.34 1.84
N CYS A 58 6.71 8.34 1.05
CA CYS A 58 6.24 7.05 1.57
C CYS A 58 7.30 6.29 2.37
N ILE A 59 8.59 6.42 2.04
CA ILE A 59 9.68 5.75 2.77
C ILE A 59 9.79 6.39 4.15
N THR A 60 9.80 7.73 4.20
CA THR A 60 9.85 8.49 5.45
C THR A 60 8.62 8.25 6.32
N GLY A 61 7.43 8.18 5.70
CA GLY A 61 6.18 7.89 6.38
C GLY A 61 6.13 6.48 6.96
N MET A 62 6.50 5.46 6.18
CA MET A 62 6.51 4.07 6.64
C MET A 62 7.53 3.81 7.76
N GLN A 63 8.64 4.55 7.83
CA GLN A 63 9.60 4.46 8.93
C GLN A 63 8.98 4.75 10.31
N LYS A 64 7.86 5.49 10.35
CA LYS A 64 7.10 5.79 11.59
C LYS A 64 6.18 4.65 12.01
N ILE A 65 5.95 3.66 11.13
CA ILE A 65 5.09 2.51 11.37
C ILE A 65 5.90 1.38 12.01
N ALA A 66 5.36 0.78 13.07
CA ALA A 66 6.00 -0.34 13.76
C ALA A 66 6.19 -1.55 12.83
N SER A 67 7.28 -2.27 13.01
CA SER A 67 7.52 -3.51 12.27
C SER A 67 6.40 -4.53 12.52
N GLU A 68 6.06 -5.30 11.51
CA GLU A 68 5.09 -6.41 11.60
C GLU A 68 3.72 -6.01 12.19
N SER A 69 3.24 -4.81 11.84
CA SER A 69 1.98 -4.25 12.36
C SER A 69 0.87 -4.11 11.32
N VAL A 70 1.18 -4.30 10.03
CA VAL A 70 0.26 -4.06 8.91
C VAL A 70 -0.22 -5.37 8.28
N ASP A 71 -1.52 -5.50 8.04
CA ASP A 71 -2.14 -6.70 7.46
C ASP A 71 -2.07 -6.68 5.93
N ILE A 72 -2.36 -5.52 5.32
CA ILE A 72 -2.43 -5.37 3.86
C ILE A 72 -1.63 -4.14 3.44
N ILE A 73 -0.79 -4.28 2.42
CA ILE A 73 -0.11 -3.15 1.79
C ILE A 73 -0.44 -3.18 0.30
N ILE A 74 -0.88 -2.05 -0.26
CA ILE A 74 -1.16 -1.93 -1.70
C ILE A 74 -0.35 -0.77 -2.27
N CYS A 75 0.60 -1.10 -3.14
CA CYS A 75 1.52 -0.16 -3.77
C CYS A 75 1.17 0.01 -5.25
N ASP A 76 0.88 1.24 -5.66
CA ASP A 76 0.83 1.68 -7.06
C ASP A 76 1.96 2.68 -7.35
N PRO A 77 3.23 2.24 -7.38
CA PRO A 77 4.36 3.15 -7.54
C PRO A 77 4.39 3.81 -8.93
N PRO A 78 5.08 4.94 -9.11
CA PRO A 78 5.46 5.42 -10.43
C PRO A 78 6.26 4.35 -11.20
N TYR A 79 5.94 4.14 -12.49
CA TYR A 79 6.52 3.04 -13.29
C TYR A 79 7.79 3.43 -14.07
N ASN A 80 8.35 4.63 -13.86
CA ASN A 80 9.51 5.15 -14.57
C ASN A 80 9.35 5.20 -16.11
N ILE A 81 8.13 5.46 -16.57
CA ILE A 81 7.79 5.52 -18.01
C ILE A 81 7.63 6.96 -18.52
N GLY A 82 7.98 7.95 -17.69
CA GLY A 82 7.92 9.36 -18.07
C GLY A 82 6.58 10.04 -17.91
N LYS A 83 5.75 9.58 -16.97
CA LYS A 83 4.52 10.29 -16.58
C LYS A 83 4.86 11.32 -15.50
N ASP A 84 4.36 12.53 -15.64
CA ASP A 84 4.57 13.53 -14.60
C ASP A 84 3.55 13.35 -13.47
N PHE A 85 4.05 13.08 -12.26
CA PHE A 85 3.27 12.98 -11.03
C PHE A 85 3.53 14.18 -10.09
N GLY A 86 4.18 15.24 -10.58
CA GLY A 86 4.44 16.49 -9.86
C GLY A 86 5.82 16.58 -9.22
N ASN A 87 6.70 15.59 -9.44
CA ASN A 87 8.05 15.56 -8.88
C ASN A 87 9.17 15.42 -9.94
N ASN A 88 8.83 15.42 -11.24
CA ASN A 88 9.78 15.25 -12.35
C ASN A 88 10.72 14.02 -12.22
N SER A 89 10.38 13.01 -11.41
CA SER A 89 11.25 11.86 -11.13
C SER A 89 11.06 10.68 -12.09
N ASP A 90 10.22 10.85 -13.10
CA ASP A 90 9.81 9.81 -14.04
C ASP A 90 10.66 9.93 -15.30
N LYS A 91 11.49 8.90 -15.60
CA LYS A 91 12.66 8.83 -16.52
C LYS A 91 14.03 8.87 -15.81
N GLN A 92 14.13 8.24 -14.65
CA GLN A 92 15.43 7.93 -14.06
C GLN A 92 16.12 6.80 -14.85
N GLU A 93 17.46 6.76 -14.76
CA GLU A 93 18.22 5.56 -15.11
C GLU A 93 17.68 4.35 -14.34
N ILE A 94 17.58 3.21 -15.03
CA ILE A 94 16.87 2.03 -14.51
C ILE A 94 17.44 1.57 -13.16
N ASP A 95 18.76 1.59 -12.99
CA ASP A 95 19.41 1.18 -11.74
C ASP A 95 19.08 2.13 -10.58
N THR A 96 19.04 3.43 -10.84
CA THR A 96 18.64 4.43 -9.83
C THR A 96 17.19 4.21 -9.39
N TYR A 97 16.30 3.97 -10.36
CA TYR A 97 14.91 3.64 -10.08
C TYR A 97 14.77 2.34 -9.26
N LEU A 98 15.53 1.29 -9.59
CA LEU A 98 15.49 0.02 -8.85
C LEU A 98 16.06 0.15 -7.43
N LEU A 99 17.12 0.95 -7.23
CA LEU A 99 17.64 1.24 -5.89
C LEU A 99 16.65 2.03 -5.04
N TRP A 100 15.87 2.93 -5.65
CA TRP A 100 14.76 3.57 -4.98
C TRP A 100 13.65 2.57 -4.65
N CYS A 101 13.35 1.64 -5.57
CA CYS A 101 12.38 0.57 -5.33
C CYS A 101 12.75 -0.31 -4.14
N ASP A 102 14.01 -0.68 -4.00
CA ASP A 102 14.47 -1.48 -2.87
C ASP A 102 14.16 -0.84 -1.53
N LYS A 103 14.25 0.49 -1.43
CA LYS A 103 14.03 1.21 -0.18
C LYS A 103 12.58 1.13 0.28
N TRP A 104 11.61 1.45 -0.59
CA TRP A 104 10.20 1.38 -0.20
C TRP A 104 9.71 -0.07 -0.10
N VAL A 105 10.24 -1.00 -0.91
CA VAL A 105 9.94 -2.44 -0.77
C VAL A 105 10.44 -2.96 0.58
N ALA A 106 11.64 -2.58 1.01
CA ALA A 106 12.20 -2.98 2.30
C ALA A 106 11.31 -2.50 3.46
N GLU A 107 10.86 -1.26 3.43
CA GLU A 107 9.91 -0.73 4.43
C GLU A 107 8.57 -1.47 4.40
N CYS A 108 8.02 -1.76 3.21
CA CYS A 108 6.81 -2.56 3.09
C CYS A 108 6.98 -3.94 3.76
N LEU A 109 8.07 -4.65 3.46
CA LEU A 109 8.35 -5.96 4.06
C LEU A 109 8.62 -5.89 5.57
N ARG A 110 9.19 -4.78 6.05
CA ARG A 110 9.43 -4.55 7.48
C ARG A 110 8.11 -4.40 8.25
N ILE A 111 7.18 -3.58 7.77
CA ILE A 111 5.92 -3.29 8.46
C ILE A 111 4.87 -4.40 8.26
N LEU A 112 4.98 -5.22 7.21
CA LEU A 112 4.05 -6.31 6.93
C LEU A 112 4.08 -7.39 8.02
N LYS A 113 2.93 -7.75 8.57
CA LYS A 113 2.76 -8.88 9.49
C LYS A 113 3.20 -10.21 8.84
N PRO A 114 3.58 -11.25 9.62
CA PRO A 114 3.94 -12.56 9.08
C PRO A 114 2.88 -13.20 8.18
N GLN A 115 1.58 -12.98 8.47
CA GLN A 115 0.44 -13.48 7.67
C GLN A 115 -0.15 -12.40 6.73
N GLY A 116 0.47 -11.23 6.66
CA GLY A 116 0.00 -10.12 5.82
C GLY A 116 0.31 -10.32 4.34
N THR A 117 -0.37 -9.54 3.49
CA THR A 117 -0.18 -9.55 2.05
C THR A 117 0.22 -8.17 1.52
N LEU A 118 1.26 -8.14 0.68
CA LEU A 118 1.71 -6.96 -0.05
C LEU A 118 1.36 -7.12 -1.53
N TYR A 119 0.61 -6.18 -2.09
CA TYR A 119 0.31 -6.08 -3.51
C TYR A 119 1.12 -4.95 -4.14
N ILE A 120 1.80 -5.21 -5.26
CA ILE A 120 2.55 -4.20 -6.01
C ILE A 120 2.06 -4.19 -7.46
N TYR A 121 1.36 -3.13 -7.86
CA TYR A 121 0.97 -2.92 -9.25
C TYR A 121 2.19 -2.55 -10.11
N GLY A 122 2.14 -2.90 -11.39
CA GLY A 122 3.18 -2.53 -12.33
C GLY A 122 2.98 -3.10 -13.72
N PHE A 123 3.74 -2.55 -14.67
CA PHE A 123 3.95 -3.25 -15.93
C PHE A 123 4.85 -4.47 -15.72
N SER A 124 4.56 -5.54 -16.46
CA SER A 124 5.23 -6.83 -16.27
C SER A 124 6.74 -6.72 -16.44
N GLU A 125 7.18 -5.87 -17.36
CA GLU A 125 8.58 -5.60 -17.66
C GLU A 125 9.28 -4.93 -16.47
N THR A 126 8.66 -3.91 -15.87
CA THR A 126 9.19 -3.22 -14.67
C THR A 126 9.17 -4.15 -13.46
N LEU A 127 8.07 -4.87 -13.24
CA LEU A 127 7.92 -5.78 -12.12
C LEU A 127 8.86 -6.98 -12.22
N ALA A 128 9.30 -7.38 -13.41
CA ALA A 128 10.29 -8.44 -13.56
C ALA A 128 11.62 -8.05 -12.88
N PHE A 129 12.08 -6.80 -13.04
CA PHE A 129 13.27 -6.30 -12.36
C PHE A 129 13.08 -6.17 -10.85
N ILE A 130 11.92 -5.71 -10.40
CA ILE A 130 11.62 -5.58 -8.96
C ILE A 130 11.50 -6.97 -8.32
N ARG A 131 10.84 -7.92 -8.99
CA ARG A 131 10.57 -9.27 -8.50
C ARG A 131 11.85 -10.03 -8.14
N THR A 132 12.92 -9.90 -8.92
CA THR A 132 14.20 -10.58 -8.65
C THR A 132 14.91 -10.05 -7.41
N ARG A 133 14.49 -8.89 -6.89
CA ARG A 133 15.02 -8.23 -5.70
C ARG A 133 14.16 -8.47 -4.45
N ILE A 134 13.01 -9.13 -4.60
CA ILE A 134 12.10 -9.51 -3.51
C ILE A 134 12.29 -10.99 -3.16
N TYR A 135 12.80 -11.25 -1.96
CA TYR A 135 13.17 -12.61 -1.51
C TYR A 135 12.08 -13.37 -0.74
N CYS A 136 10.93 -12.74 -0.48
CA CYS A 136 9.78 -13.45 0.10
C CYS A 136 8.99 -14.23 -0.96
N ASN A 137 7.96 -14.96 -0.51
CA ASN A 137 7.08 -15.69 -1.42
C ASN A 137 6.28 -14.69 -2.25
N VAL A 138 6.11 -14.97 -3.54
CA VAL A 138 5.29 -14.12 -4.42
C VAL A 138 4.48 -14.97 -5.39
N ARG A 139 3.23 -14.56 -5.58
CA ARG A 139 2.40 -14.95 -6.71
C ARG A 139 2.30 -13.80 -7.69
N TRP A 140 2.24 -14.13 -8.98
CA TRP A 140 2.07 -13.16 -10.04
C TRP A 140 0.60 -13.14 -10.44
N LEU A 141 -0.08 -12.03 -10.20
CA LEU A 141 -1.47 -11.83 -10.63
C LEU A 141 -1.48 -10.91 -11.85
N ILE A 142 -2.55 -11.03 -12.65
CA ILE A 142 -2.78 -10.23 -13.84
C ILE A 142 -4.11 -9.50 -13.68
N TRP A 143 -4.10 -8.18 -13.72
CA TRP A 143 -5.29 -7.40 -13.95
C TRP A 143 -5.52 -7.24 -15.45
N HIS A 144 -6.52 -7.91 -15.99
CA HIS A 144 -6.90 -7.83 -17.41
C HIS A 144 -8.02 -6.80 -17.61
N TYR A 145 -7.73 -5.72 -18.35
CA TYR A 145 -8.73 -4.74 -18.75
C TYR A 145 -9.68 -5.35 -19.77
N THR A 146 -10.98 -5.29 -19.52
CA THR A 146 -11.99 -5.87 -20.40
C THR A 146 -12.47 -4.92 -21.51
N ASN A 147 -12.02 -3.66 -21.49
CA ASN A 147 -12.58 -2.58 -22.31
C ASN A 147 -11.54 -1.67 -22.99
N LYS A 148 -10.24 -1.94 -22.84
CA LYS A 148 -9.17 -1.08 -23.38
C LYS A 148 -8.68 -1.62 -24.73
N VAL A 149 -8.78 -0.80 -25.77
CA VAL A 149 -8.31 -1.10 -27.12
C VAL A 149 -7.57 0.13 -27.66
N THR A 150 -6.48 -0.08 -28.40
CA THR A 150 -5.75 0.98 -29.12
C THR A 150 -5.84 0.73 -30.62
N PRO A 151 -6.88 1.26 -31.32
CA PRO A 151 -7.15 0.90 -32.72
C PRO A 151 -6.01 1.22 -33.69
N SER A 152 -5.23 2.27 -33.43
CA SER A 152 -4.12 2.70 -34.26
C SER A 152 -2.83 1.90 -34.06
N LEU A 153 -2.78 0.99 -33.07
CA LEU A 153 -1.55 0.24 -32.78
C LEU A 153 -1.33 -0.88 -33.80
N ASN A 154 -0.25 -0.80 -34.57
CA ASN A 154 0.19 -1.86 -35.47
C ASN A 154 1.12 -2.88 -34.76
N PHE A 155 0.70 -3.37 -33.60
CA PHE A 155 1.42 -4.35 -32.77
C PHE A 155 0.50 -5.00 -31.72
N TRP A 156 1.02 -5.91 -30.90
CA TRP A 156 0.30 -6.50 -29.77
C TRP A 156 -0.16 -5.43 -28.78
N GLN A 157 -1.46 -5.39 -28.52
CA GLN A 157 -2.04 -4.43 -27.58
C GLN A 157 -1.82 -4.87 -26.14
N ARG A 158 -1.53 -3.91 -25.27
CA ARG A 158 -1.48 -4.14 -23.83
C ARG A 158 -2.89 -4.17 -23.25
N THR A 159 -3.34 -5.35 -22.86
CA THR A 159 -4.65 -5.58 -22.24
C THR A 159 -4.58 -5.85 -20.74
N HIS A 160 -3.40 -5.76 -20.13
CA HIS A 160 -3.24 -6.01 -18.71
C HIS A 160 -2.19 -5.14 -18.03
N GLU A 161 -2.28 -5.12 -16.70
CA GLU A 161 -1.24 -4.75 -15.75
C GLU A 161 -0.96 -5.97 -14.86
N SER A 162 0.24 -6.04 -14.30
CA SER A 162 0.66 -7.11 -13.40
C SER A 162 0.58 -6.65 -11.95
N ILE A 163 0.41 -7.62 -11.04
CA ILE A 163 0.40 -7.39 -9.59
C ILE A 163 1.29 -8.45 -8.94
N LEU A 164 2.36 -8.04 -8.28
CA LEU A 164 3.09 -8.94 -7.39
C LEU A 164 2.30 -9.09 -6.09
N CYS A 165 1.89 -10.31 -5.76
CA CYS A 165 1.25 -10.67 -4.49
C CYS A 165 2.29 -11.34 -3.59
N CYS A 166 2.91 -10.54 -2.72
CA CYS A 166 4.02 -10.90 -1.85
C CYS A 166 3.54 -11.28 -0.43
N TYR A 167 4.14 -12.29 0.18
CA TYR A 167 3.83 -12.72 1.55
C TYR A 167 5.03 -13.41 2.23
N LYS A 168 5.11 -13.28 3.55
CA LYS A 168 6.17 -13.89 4.38
C LYS A 168 5.86 -15.36 4.64
N ASN A 169 4.81 -15.62 5.44
CA ASN A 169 4.32 -16.95 5.76
C ASN A 169 3.00 -17.22 5.02
N LYS A 170 2.32 -18.32 5.34
CA LYS A 170 0.98 -18.58 4.81
C LYS A 170 0.08 -17.34 5.03
N PRO A 171 -0.37 -16.66 3.96
CA PRO A 171 -1.12 -15.42 4.13
C PRO A 171 -2.56 -15.73 4.50
N ILE A 172 -3.22 -14.75 5.12
CA ILE A 172 -4.68 -14.72 5.20
C ILE A 172 -5.21 -14.67 3.75
N PHE A 173 -6.12 -15.60 3.42
CA PHE A 173 -6.76 -15.63 2.10
C PHE A 173 -8.22 -16.06 2.18
N ASN A 174 -9.14 -15.10 2.09
CA ASN A 174 -10.58 -15.32 2.13
C ASN A 174 -11.11 -15.67 0.74
N ARG A 175 -10.76 -16.86 0.24
CA ARG A 175 -11.11 -17.29 -1.13
C ARG A 175 -12.59 -17.18 -1.49
N ASP A 176 -13.48 -17.33 -0.50
CA ASP A 176 -14.92 -17.32 -0.69
C ASP A 176 -15.47 -15.90 -0.89
N ASP A 177 -14.80 -14.89 -0.34
CA ASP A 177 -15.18 -13.47 -0.47
C ASP A 177 -14.82 -12.86 -1.83
N VAL A 178 -14.01 -13.58 -2.61
CA VAL A 178 -13.48 -13.12 -3.91
C VAL A 178 -13.72 -14.14 -5.02
N ARG A 179 -14.73 -15.00 -4.85
CA ARG A 179 -15.19 -15.89 -5.92
C ARG A 179 -15.62 -15.10 -7.14
N GLU A 180 -15.55 -15.75 -8.29
CA GLU A 180 -15.96 -15.16 -9.56
C GLU A 180 -17.14 -15.93 -10.16
N PRO A 181 -18.01 -15.29 -10.94
CA PRO A 181 -19.10 -15.98 -11.61
C PRO A 181 -18.60 -17.15 -12.45
N TYR A 182 -19.33 -18.25 -12.42
CA TYR A 182 -19.12 -19.33 -13.39
C TYR A 182 -19.45 -18.84 -14.81
N THR A 183 -18.84 -19.47 -15.81
CA THR A 183 -19.30 -19.28 -17.20
C THR A 183 -20.58 -20.07 -17.42
N ASP A 184 -21.45 -19.59 -18.30
CA ASP A 184 -22.69 -20.32 -18.68
C ASP A 184 -22.38 -21.74 -19.17
N THR A 185 -21.31 -21.87 -19.95
CA THR A 185 -20.81 -23.16 -20.44
C THR A 185 -20.45 -24.09 -19.27
N PHE A 186 -19.85 -23.56 -18.21
CA PHE A 186 -19.51 -24.34 -17.03
C PHE A 186 -20.76 -24.82 -16.29
N LEU A 187 -21.71 -23.92 -16.03
CA LEU A 187 -22.96 -24.26 -15.34
C LEU A 187 -23.76 -25.32 -16.12
N LYS A 188 -23.85 -25.19 -17.45
CA LYS A 188 -24.57 -26.15 -18.30
C LYS A 188 -23.90 -27.52 -18.41
N ASN A 189 -22.57 -27.55 -18.40
CA ASN A 189 -21.82 -28.76 -18.78
C ASN A 189 -21.08 -29.46 -17.64
N ALA A 190 -20.83 -28.80 -16.51
CA ALA A 190 -20.02 -29.36 -15.44
C ALA A 190 -20.77 -29.47 -14.11
N ALA A 191 -21.63 -28.50 -13.77
CA ALA A 191 -22.33 -28.51 -12.50
C ALA A 191 -23.28 -29.72 -12.41
N GLY A 192 -23.16 -30.50 -11.33
CA GLY A 192 -23.99 -31.67 -11.04
C GLY A 192 -23.67 -32.92 -11.89
N LYS A 193 -22.70 -32.87 -12.80
CA LYS A 193 -22.32 -34.03 -13.62
C LYS A 193 -21.19 -34.82 -12.97
N VAL A 194 -21.32 -36.14 -12.96
CA VAL A 194 -20.26 -37.07 -12.56
C VAL A 194 -19.15 -37.03 -13.61
N ARG A 195 -17.92 -36.75 -13.20
CA ARG A 195 -16.74 -36.90 -14.08
C ARG A 195 -16.05 -38.22 -13.76
N LYS A 196 -15.93 -39.07 -14.79
CA LYS A 196 -15.08 -40.26 -14.75
C LYS A 196 -13.64 -39.85 -14.45
N ALA A 197 -12.99 -40.60 -13.57
CA ALA A 197 -11.61 -40.36 -13.21
C ALA A 197 -10.73 -40.35 -14.48
N THR A 198 -9.97 -39.27 -14.65
CA THR A 198 -8.99 -39.17 -15.74
C THR A 198 -7.61 -39.41 -15.16
N LYS A 199 -6.83 -40.28 -15.80
CA LYS A 199 -5.45 -40.57 -15.41
C LYS A 199 -4.62 -39.31 -15.65
N GLY A 200 -4.21 -38.64 -14.58
CA GLY A 200 -3.56 -37.34 -14.65
C GLY A 200 -2.43 -37.20 -13.65
N ARG A 201 -1.65 -36.13 -13.77
CA ARG A 201 -0.45 -35.84 -12.96
C ARG A 201 -0.70 -35.82 -11.44
N PHE A 202 -1.95 -35.72 -11.00
CA PHE A 202 -2.37 -35.61 -9.60
C PHE A 202 -3.50 -36.58 -9.19
N SER A 203 -3.84 -37.58 -10.03
CA SER A 203 -4.92 -38.52 -9.72
C SER A 203 -4.56 -39.95 -10.10
N ASN A 204 -4.62 -40.86 -9.12
CA ASN A 204 -4.38 -42.30 -9.28
C ASN A 204 -5.66 -43.08 -9.63
N ASN A 205 -6.53 -42.51 -10.48
CA ASN A 205 -7.61 -43.21 -11.21
C ASN A 205 -8.84 -43.77 -10.48
N ASP A 206 -9.00 -43.64 -9.16
CA ASP A 206 -10.05 -44.44 -8.49
C ASP A 206 -11.24 -43.67 -7.91
N LYS A 207 -11.31 -42.34 -8.05
CA LYS A 207 -12.43 -41.53 -7.52
C LYS A 207 -13.18 -40.76 -8.60
N GLU A 208 -14.43 -41.14 -8.81
CA GLU A 208 -15.41 -40.28 -9.48
C GLU A 208 -15.60 -39.02 -8.64
N THR A 209 -15.71 -37.88 -9.32
CA THR A 209 -15.96 -36.60 -8.68
C THR A 209 -17.24 -35.99 -9.25
N ILE A 210 -18.16 -35.63 -8.37
CA ILE A 210 -19.30 -34.79 -8.73
C ILE A 210 -18.87 -33.36 -8.51
N TYR A 211 -18.87 -32.56 -9.57
CA TYR A 211 -18.60 -31.15 -9.42
C TYR A 211 -19.89 -30.43 -9.02
N THR A 212 -19.99 -30.09 -7.74
CA THR A 212 -21.07 -29.24 -7.23
C THR A 212 -20.65 -27.78 -7.36
N ALA A 213 -21.41 -27.00 -8.15
CA ALA A 213 -21.17 -25.57 -8.28
C ALA A 213 -21.45 -24.90 -6.93
N HIS A 214 -20.50 -24.12 -6.45
CA HIS A 214 -20.68 -23.34 -5.23
C HIS A 214 -21.60 -22.14 -5.53
N GLU A 215 -22.54 -21.82 -4.64
CA GLU A 215 -23.50 -20.73 -4.84
C GLU A 215 -22.82 -19.37 -5.08
N GLY A 216 -21.73 -19.10 -4.36
CA GLY A 216 -20.92 -17.90 -4.54
C GLY A 216 -20.04 -17.88 -5.80
N GLY A 217 -20.06 -18.91 -6.66
CA GLY A 217 -19.29 -18.95 -7.91
C GLY A 217 -18.01 -19.78 -7.86
N ALA A 218 -17.21 -19.68 -8.92
CA ALA A 218 -15.91 -20.34 -9.05
C ALA A 218 -14.89 -19.77 -8.06
N LEU A 219 -13.92 -20.60 -7.67
CA LEU A 219 -12.77 -20.12 -6.90
C LEU A 219 -12.00 -19.04 -7.69
N PRO A 220 -11.46 -18.02 -7.01
CA PRO A 220 -10.69 -16.94 -7.63
C PRO A 220 -9.51 -17.48 -8.44
N ARG A 221 -9.23 -16.82 -9.57
CA ARG A 221 -8.07 -17.08 -10.42
C ARG A 221 -7.05 -15.95 -10.31
N ASP A 222 -5.84 -16.21 -10.78
CA ASP A 222 -4.73 -15.26 -10.85
C ASP A 222 -4.88 -14.22 -11.97
N VAL A 223 -5.87 -14.36 -12.86
CA VAL A 223 -6.25 -13.35 -13.85
C VAL A 223 -7.56 -12.69 -13.44
N ILE A 224 -7.46 -11.50 -12.86
CA ILE A 224 -8.58 -10.67 -12.40
C ILE A 224 -9.09 -9.81 -13.56
N LYS A 225 -10.36 -9.99 -13.92
CA LYS A 225 -10.99 -9.30 -15.06
C LYS A 225 -11.84 -8.14 -14.56
N VAL A 226 -11.31 -6.92 -14.66
CA VAL A 226 -12.00 -5.69 -14.26
C VAL A 226 -11.76 -4.64 -15.35
N PRO A 227 -12.78 -3.92 -15.84
CA PRO A 227 -12.59 -2.87 -16.82
C PRO A 227 -11.68 -1.75 -16.27
N ALA A 228 -10.86 -1.16 -17.13
CA ALA A 228 -10.19 0.09 -16.81
C ALA A 228 -11.22 1.23 -16.75
N LEU A 229 -10.90 2.32 -16.03
CA LEU A 229 -11.72 3.54 -15.97
C LEU A 229 -11.60 4.39 -17.26
N ALA A 230 -11.77 3.75 -18.40
CA ALA A 230 -11.73 4.32 -19.73
C ALA A 230 -13.13 4.32 -20.36
N GLY A 231 -13.42 5.36 -21.15
CA GLY A 231 -14.70 5.52 -21.83
C GLY A 231 -15.89 5.52 -20.86
N GLY A 232 -16.99 4.89 -21.26
CA GLY A 232 -18.23 4.84 -20.47
C GLY A 232 -18.09 4.16 -19.10
N ALA A 233 -17.19 3.18 -18.97
CA ALA A 233 -16.99 2.42 -17.73
C ALA A 233 -16.47 3.29 -16.57
N GLY A 234 -15.72 4.35 -16.88
CA GLY A 234 -15.16 5.25 -15.87
C GLY A 234 -16.09 6.38 -15.44
N LYS A 235 -17.23 6.62 -16.11
CA LYS A 235 -18.00 7.88 -15.97
C LYS A 235 -18.43 8.24 -14.54
N LYS A 236 -18.72 7.24 -13.70
CA LYS A 236 -19.19 7.47 -12.33
C LYS A 236 -18.06 7.57 -11.31
N GLU A 237 -16.96 6.86 -11.54
CA GLU A 237 -15.89 6.70 -10.55
C GLU A 237 -14.68 7.60 -10.82
N ARG A 238 -14.45 7.95 -12.09
CA ARG A 238 -13.23 8.62 -12.52
C ARG A 238 -13.16 10.05 -12.01
N VAL A 239 -12.04 10.38 -11.38
CA VAL A 239 -11.64 11.73 -11.01
C VAL A 239 -10.46 12.19 -11.87
N ASP A 240 -10.02 13.44 -11.66
CA ASP A 240 -8.89 14.02 -12.40
C ASP A 240 -7.53 13.46 -11.92
N HIS A 241 -7.28 12.19 -12.24
CA HIS A 241 -6.03 11.51 -11.98
C HIS A 241 -5.67 10.58 -13.15
N PRO A 242 -4.41 10.57 -13.62
CA PRO A 242 -4.03 9.89 -14.87
C PRO A 242 -4.09 8.36 -14.80
N THR A 243 -3.96 7.78 -13.62
CA THR A 243 -3.78 6.32 -13.42
C THR A 243 -4.66 5.75 -12.31
N GLN A 244 -5.85 6.33 -12.08
CA GLN A 244 -6.78 5.82 -11.07
C GLN A 244 -7.11 4.33 -11.28
N LYS A 245 -6.95 3.54 -10.22
CA LYS A 245 -7.33 2.12 -10.18
C LYS A 245 -8.84 1.97 -9.92
N PRO A 246 -9.54 1.02 -10.57
CA PRO A 246 -10.96 0.78 -10.33
C PRO A 246 -11.22 0.26 -8.92
N LEU A 247 -12.26 0.79 -8.25
CA LEU A 247 -12.64 0.36 -6.90
C LEU A 247 -12.89 -1.14 -6.79
N THR A 248 -13.50 -1.77 -7.80
CA THR A 248 -13.75 -3.23 -7.79
C THR A 248 -12.46 -4.04 -7.70
N LEU A 249 -11.37 -3.57 -8.33
CA LEU A 249 -10.07 -4.24 -8.25
C LEU A 249 -9.50 -4.09 -6.83
N CYS A 250 -9.47 -2.88 -6.28
CA CYS A 250 -8.97 -2.60 -4.94
C CYS A 250 -9.76 -3.38 -3.87
N ASP A 251 -11.10 -3.40 -3.98
CA ASP A 251 -12.02 -4.14 -3.11
C ASP A 251 -11.73 -5.65 -3.14
N THR A 252 -11.49 -6.21 -4.33
CA THR A 252 -11.12 -7.63 -4.48
C THR A 252 -9.83 -7.95 -3.73
N LEU A 253 -8.80 -7.12 -3.85
CA LEU A 253 -7.51 -7.35 -3.17
C LEU A 253 -7.65 -7.24 -1.65
N ILE A 254 -8.43 -6.27 -1.15
CA ILE A 254 -8.64 -6.08 0.29
C ILE A 254 -9.44 -7.24 0.88
N LYS A 255 -10.57 -7.62 0.26
CA LYS A 255 -11.39 -8.76 0.71
C LYS A 255 -10.59 -10.07 0.74
N ALA A 256 -9.76 -10.29 -0.28
CA ALA A 256 -8.90 -11.47 -0.34
C ALA A 256 -7.99 -11.59 0.90
N ALA A 257 -7.44 -10.48 1.40
CA ALA A 257 -6.46 -10.48 2.49
C ALA A 257 -7.02 -9.99 3.85
N LEU A 258 -8.33 -9.76 3.95
CA LEU A 258 -8.98 -9.21 5.16
C LEU A 258 -8.75 -10.10 6.39
N ASN A 259 -8.22 -9.52 7.46
CA ASN A 259 -8.13 -10.20 8.75
C ASN A 259 -9.49 -10.14 9.46
N LYS A 260 -10.22 -11.27 9.46
CA LYS A 260 -11.55 -11.38 10.07
C LYS A 260 -11.54 -11.61 11.58
N GLU A 261 -10.39 -11.97 12.15
CA GLU A 261 -10.26 -12.27 13.58
C GLU A 261 -9.87 -11.03 14.41
N GLY A 262 -9.60 -9.90 13.75
CA GLY A 262 -9.22 -8.67 14.40
C GLY A 262 -9.40 -7.46 13.49
N ASN A 263 -8.85 -6.32 13.90
CA ASN A 263 -8.85 -5.14 13.05
C ASN A 263 -7.80 -5.27 11.94
N THR A 264 -8.20 -4.97 10.71
CA THR A 264 -7.32 -4.96 9.54
C THR A 264 -6.75 -3.56 9.34
N LEU A 265 -5.43 -3.44 9.31
CA LEU A 265 -4.75 -2.21 8.90
C LEU A 265 -4.24 -2.33 7.45
N VAL A 266 -4.67 -1.39 6.61
CA VAL A 266 -4.21 -1.22 5.22
C VAL A 266 -3.23 -0.06 5.12
N VAL A 267 -2.06 -0.26 4.50
CA VAL A 267 -1.14 0.83 4.16
C VAL A 267 -1.09 1.03 2.65
N VAL A 268 -1.22 2.29 2.21
CA VAL A 268 -1.17 2.68 0.81
C VAL A 268 -0.01 3.66 0.61
N PRO A 269 1.19 3.20 0.21
CA PRO A 269 2.37 4.05 0.10
C PRO A 269 2.29 5.12 -1.01
N PHE A 270 1.47 4.90 -2.02
CA PHE A 270 1.31 5.78 -3.18
C PHE A 270 -0.19 6.00 -3.43
N VAL A 271 -0.81 6.92 -2.69
CA VAL A 271 -2.28 7.04 -2.66
C VAL A 271 -2.86 7.51 -3.99
N GLY A 272 -2.20 8.46 -4.66
CA GLY A 272 -2.72 9.08 -5.88
C GLY A 272 -4.16 9.55 -5.69
N SER A 273 -5.07 9.08 -6.55
CA SER A 273 -6.51 9.37 -6.43
C SER A 273 -7.22 8.78 -5.21
N GLY A 274 -6.60 7.88 -4.43
CA GLY A 274 -7.17 7.32 -3.20
C GLY A 274 -8.11 6.11 -3.34
N SER A 275 -8.10 5.40 -4.48
CA SER A 275 -9.00 4.25 -4.69
C SER A 275 -8.84 3.15 -3.65
N GLU A 276 -7.60 2.85 -3.25
CA GLU A 276 -7.26 1.85 -2.24
C GLU A 276 -7.74 2.28 -0.85
N CYS A 277 -7.56 3.55 -0.47
CA CYS A 277 -8.05 4.10 0.79
C CYS A 277 -9.59 4.08 0.86
N VAL A 278 -10.24 4.45 -0.25
CA VAL A 278 -11.70 4.36 -0.37
C VAL A 278 -12.20 2.92 -0.24
N ALA A 279 -11.55 1.97 -0.91
CA ALA A 279 -11.90 0.56 -0.81
C ALA A 279 -11.67 0.01 0.62
N ALA A 280 -10.60 0.45 1.30
CA ALA A 280 -10.34 0.13 2.70
C ALA A 280 -11.49 0.63 3.60
N LYS A 281 -11.88 1.90 3.46
CA LYS A 281 -13.01 2.49 4.19
C LYS A 281 -14.31 1.71 3.95
N LYS A 282 -14.62 1.34 2.69
CA LYS A 282 -15.81 0.54 2.33
C LYS A 282 -15.82 -0.85 2.96
N ASN A 283 -14.65 -1.45 3.15
CA ASN A 283 -14.51 -2.74 3.84
C ASN A 283 -14.40 -2.60 5.37
N LYS A 284 -14.64 -1.40 5.92
CA LYS A 284 -14.57 -1.12 7.36
C LYS A 284 -13.21 -1.48 7.96
N THR A 285 -12.14 -1.26 7.20
CA THR A 285 -10.76 -1.44 7.66
C THR A 285 -10.13 -0.08 7.91
N ASP A 286 -9.20 -0.02 8.86
CA ASP A 286 -8.39 1.17 9.04
C ASP A 286 -7.35 1.29 7.92
N PHE A 287 -6.99 2.52 7.54
CA PHE A 287 -5.91 2.75 6.60
C PHE A 287 -4.93 3.84 7.02
N ILE A 288 -3.70 3.79 6.48
CA ILE A 288 -2.75 4.90 6.48
C ILE A 288 -2.26 5.08 5.04
N GLY A 289 -2.38 6.30 4.51
CA GLY A 289 -1.94 6.65 3.17
C GLY A 289 -0.80 7.66 3.16
N PHE A 290 0.10 7.55 2.17
CA PHE A 290 1.14 8.55 1.90
C PHE A 290 1.05 9.05 0.46
N GLU A 291 1.15 10.36 0.29
CA GLU A 291 1.14 11.01 -1.03
C GLU A 291 1.94 12.30 -0.99
N ILE A 292 2.75 12.55 -2.01
CA ILE A 292 3.60 13.75 -2.06
C ILE A 292 2.88 14.92 -2.73
N ASN A 293 1.91 14.63 -3.61
CA ASN A 293 1.20 15.64 -4.37
C ASN A 293 -0.07 16.12 -3.64
N ASN A 294 -0.05 17.37 -3.18
CA ASN A 294 -1.17 17.98 -2.46
C ASN A 294 -2.49 18.01 -3.24
N GLU A 295 -2.46 18.12 -4.57
CA GLU A 295 -3.69 18.08 -5.37
C GLU A 295 -4.31 16.68 -5.39
N TYR A 296 -3.48 15.63 -5.42
CA TYR A 296 -3.96 14.25 -5.34
C TYR A 296 -4.53 13.93 -3.95
N ILE A 297 -3.94 14.48 -2.89
CA ILE A 297 -4.49 14.37 -1.52
C ILE A 297 -5.88 15.00 -1.45
N LYS A 298 -6.08 16.19 -2.02
CA LYS A 298 -7.40 16.84 -2.07
C LYS A 298 -8.42 15.95 -2.78
N ILE A 299 -8.07 15.40 -3.94
CA ILE A 299 -8.93 14.49 -4.71
C ILE A 299 -9.28 13.24 -3.88
N ALA A 300 -8.29 12.62 -3.24
CA ALA A 300 -8.48 11.43 -2.44
C ALA A 300 -9.39 11.69 -1.22
N ASN A 301 -9.17 12.79 -0.50
CA ASN A 301 -10.01 13.19 0.63
C ASN A 301 -11.46 13.50 0.19
N GLN A 302 -11.66 14.21 -0.93
CA GLN A 302 -13.00 14.44 -1.47
C GLN A 302 -13.76 13.13 -1.74
N ARG A 303 -13.08 12.11 -2.27
CA ARG A 303 -13.69 10.79 -2.48
C ARG A 303 -14.01 10.08 -1.17
N LEU A 304 -13.09 10.12 -0.20
CA LEU A 304 -13.29 9.56 1.13
C LEU A 304 -14.48 10.20 1.86
N ASP A 305 -14.68 11.51 1.69
CA ASP A 305 -15.80 12.24 2.28
C ASP A 305 -17.12 11.92 1.57
N SER A 306 -17.11 11.86 0.23
CA SER A 306 -18.32 11.60 -0.57
C SER A 306 -18.94 10.23 -0.30
N ASP A 307 -18.11 9.21 -0.03
CA ASP A 307 -18.57 7.86 0.30
C ASP A 307 -19.22 7.75 1.70
N THR A 308 -19.23 8.81 2.52
CA THR A 308 -19.97 8.81 3.81
C THR A 308 -21.47 9.03 3.66
N ASN A 309 -21.94 9.56 2.52
CA ASN A 309 -23.34 9.96 2.35
C ASN A 309 -24.24 8.89 1.71
N ILE A 310 -23.71 7.73 1.32
CA ILE A 310 -24.51 6.68 0.64
C ILE A 310 -25.22 5.76 1.66
N ASP A 311 -24.74 5.68 2.90
CA ASP A 311 -25.27 4.77 3.91
C ASP A 311 -26.49 5.32 4.70
N THR A 312 -26.99 6.52 4.39
CA THR A 312 -28.12 7.14 5.14
C THR A 312 -29.46 7.19 4.40
N GLU A 313 -29.53 6.83 3.11
CA GLU A 313 -30.76 6.98 2.31
C GLU A 313 -31.51 5.67 1.99
N THR A 314 -31.05 4.49 2.45
CA THR A 314 -31.66 3.20 2.04
C THR A 314 -32.61 2.54 3.04
N GLU A 315 -32.96 3.17 4.18
CA GLU A 315 -33.82 2.56 5.21
C GLU A 315 -35.28 3.09 5.28
N THR A 316 -35.80 3.88 4.33
CA THR A 316 -37.16 4.48 4.46
C THR A 316 -38.18 4.21 3.34
N GLU A 317 -37.98 3.21 2.47
CA GLU A 317 -39.00 2.86 1.47
C GLU A 317 -39.35 1.36 1.43
N THR A 318 -39.81 0.81 2.55
CA THR A 318 -40.66 -0.40 2.52
C THR A 318 -41.67 -0.38 3.66
N GLU A 319 -42.73 0.42 3.53
CA GLU A 319 -44.01 0.16 4.21
C GLU A 319 -45.08 1.09 3.66
N THR A 320 -45.87 0.58 2.71
CA THR A 320 -47.32 0.83 2.50
C THR A 320 -47.67 0.48 1.05
N ASN A 321 -48.21 -0.71 0.82
CA ASN A 321 -49.28 -0.95 -0.17
C ASN A 321 -49.77 -2.40 -0.04
N THR A 322 -50.67 -2.61 0.91
CA THR A 322 -51.69 -3.67 0.84
C THR A 322 -53.04 -3.03 1.13
N ASN A 323 -54.10 -3.58 0.52
CA ASN A 323 -55.47 -3.06 0.33
C ASN A 323 -55.61 -2.22 -0.95
N THR A 324 -56.55 -2.46 -1.87
CA THR A 324 -57.75 -3.31 -1.89
C THR A 324 -58.23 -3.31 -3.35
N ASN A 325 -58.80 -4.41 -3.83
CA ASN A 325 -60.05 -4.37 -4.61
C ASN A 325 -60.54 -5.80 -4.91
N ILE A 326 -61.51 -6.20 -4.09
CA ILE A 326 -62.60 -7.09 -4.46
C ILE A 326 -63.61 -6.18 -5.17
N ASP A 327 -64.09 -6.55 -6.37
CA ASP A 327 -65.52 -6.66 -6.69
C ASP A 327 -65.82 -6.80 -8.20
N THR A 328 -66.57 -7.89 -8.53
CA THR A 328 -67.63 -8.05 -9.58
C THR A 328 -67.31 -7.75 -11.06
N ILE A 329 -67.64 -8.56 -12.08
CA ILE A 329 -68.66 -9.60 -12.37
C ILE A 329 -68.02 -10.71 -13.20
#